data_AF-A0AA90VEQ5-F1
#
_entry.id   AF-A0AA90VEQ5-F1
#
_cell.length_a   1.000
_cell.length_b   1.000
_cell.length_c   1.000
_cell.angle_alpha   90.00
_cell.angle_beta   90.00
_cell.angle_gamma   90.00
#
_symmetry.space_group_name_H-M   'P 1'
#
loop_
_entity.id
_entity.type
_entity.pdbx_description
1 polymer ?
#
loop_
_entity_poly.entity_id
_entity_poly.type
_entity_poly.pdbx_seq_one_letter_code
_entity_poly.pdbx_strand_id
1 'polypeptide(L)'
;MEKQVEFFVSPQGEVCFYGHDGKVLSYGTEHPDIINHMAELINRLYPEAYKYLADLYAKSKPNRLYYRFLITDRFIRCNMGSNDTLSFDVDGTILHLEKVNCPLRGICPRENIVCSPKQKTPFFPKELEVAKFFAQGYVAREIAQKLGKSKNTVAAQLRKMTKRLGLKSTRDIIKVVHELNL
;
A
#
# COMPACT_ATOMS: atom_id res chain seq x y z
N MET A 1 14.48 -8.74 -10.45
CA MET A 1 14.22 -8.12 -9.15
C MET A 1 13.61 -9.18 -8.24
N GLU A 2 14.15 -9.33 -7.04
CA GLU A 2 13.54 -10.21 -6.03
C GLU A 2 12.12 -9.73 -5.75
N LYS A 3 11.20 -10.68 -5.61
CA LYS A 3 9.80 -10.35 -5.36
C LYS A 3 9.58 -9.85 -3.94
N GLN A 4 10.48 -10.19 -3.02
CA GLN A 4 10.36 -9.90 -1.60
C GLN A 4 11.56 -9.07 -1.14
N VAL A 5 11.29 -7.92 -0.52
CA VAL A 5 12.31 -6.96 -0.08
C VAL A 5 11.90 -6.37 1.26
N GLU A 6 12.87 -6.27 2.16
CA GLU A 6 12.75 -5.59 3.45
C GLU A 6 13.56 -4.30 3.40
N PHE A 7 13.01 -3.22 3.93
CA PHE A 7 13.69 -1.94 4.10
C PHE A 7 13.90 -1.64 5.59
N PHE A 8 14.96 -0.90 5.86
CA PHE A 8 15.15 -0.32 7.17
C PHE A 8 15.94 0.98 7.09
N VAL A 9 15.87 1.78 8.13
CA VAL A 9 16.76 2.95 8.28
C VAL A 9 17.90 2.58 9.21
N SER A 10 19.13 2.65 8.71
CA SER A 10 20.34 2.40 9.50
C SER A 10 20.49 3.41 10.63
N PRO A 11 21.29 3.12 11.68
CA PRO A 11 21.60 4.09 12.73
C PRO A 11 22.22 5.39 12.20
N GLN A 12 22.86 5.35 11.03
CA GLN A 12 23.44 6.51 10.33
C GLN A 12 22.39 7.33 9.56
N GLY A 13 21.14 6.87 9.51
CA GLY A 13 20.04 7.53 8.81
C GLY A 13 19.95 7.19 7.33
N GLU A 14 20.65 6.16 6.86
CA GLU A 14 20.59 5.69 5.48
C GLU A 14 19.47 4.68 5.31
N VAL A 15 18.74 4.74 4.20
CA VAL A 15 17.78 3.67 3.87
C VAL A 15 18.59 2.51 3.30
N CYS A 16 18.37 1.33 3.84
CA CYS A 16 18.96 0.08 3.40
C CYS A 16 17.86 -0.91 3.03
N PHE A 17 18.20 -1.91 2.23
CA PHE A 17 17.29 -3.00 1.91
C PHE A 17 18.02 -4.33 1.74
N TYR A 18 17.29 -5.43 1.91
CA TYR A 18 17.77 -6.79 1.64
C TYR A 18 16.60 -7.67 1.19
N GLY A 19 16.90 -8.77 0.49
CA GLY A 19 15.91 -9.81 0.20
C GLY A 19 16.30 -11.14 0.82
N HIS A 20 16.00 -12.26 0.15
CA HIS A 20 16.20 -13.60 0.74
C HIS A 20 17.66 -13.98 0.95
N ASP A 21 18.57 -13.41 0.16
CA ASP A 21 20.01 -13.65 0.32
C ASP A 21 20.59 -12.98 1.57
N GLY A 22 19.81 -12.13 2.26
CA GLY A 22 20.20 -11.39 3.45
C GLY A 22 21.27 -10.31 3.17
N LYS A 23 21.61 -10.06 1.91
CA LYS A 23 22.63 -9.08 1.55
C LYS A 23 22.06 -7.68 1.67
N VAL A 24 22.58 -6.93 2.64
CA VAL A 24 22.22 -5.54 2.86
C VAL A 24 22.87 -4.64 1.79
N LEU A 25 22.04 -3.83 1.13
CA LEU A 25 22.43 -2.82 0.17
C LEU A 25 21.89 -1.45 0.60
N SER A 26 22.63 -0.39 0.31
CA SER A 26 22.14 0.98 0.48
C SER A 26 21.13 1.31 -0.60
N TYR A 27 20.05 1.99 -0.24
CA TYR A 27 19.04 2.42 -1.18
C TYR A 27 19.48 3.70 -1.89
N GLY A 28 19.74 3.61 -3.18
CA GLY A 28 20.23 4.72 -3.99
C GLY A 28 19.93 4.54 -5.48
N THR A 29 20.31 5.53 -6.29
CA THR A 29 20.05 5.56 -7.73
C THR A 29 20.75 4.46 -8.54
N GLU A 30 21.71 3.78 -7.95
CA GLU A 30 22.37 2.57 -8.44
C GLU A 30 21.41 1.37 -8.55
N HIS A 31 20.23 1.45 -7.94
CA HIS A 31 19.20 0.42 -7.98
C HIS A 31 17.92 0.92 -8.69
N PRO A 32 17.95 1.17 -10.01
CA PRO A 32 16.82 1.76 -10.73
C PRO A 32 15.57 0.87 -10.75
N ASP A 33 15.74 -0.46 -10.76
CA ASP A 33 14.62 -1.40 -10.84
C ASP A 33 13.71 -1.30 -9.61
N ILE A 34 14.29 -1.33 -8.41
CA ILE A 34 13.54 -1.21 -7.16
C ILE A 34 12.93 0.18 -6.99
N ILE A 35 13.64 1.25 -7.41
CA ILE A 35 13.08 2.61 -7.41
C ILE A 35 11.85 2.70 -8.32
N ASN A 36 11.95 2.18 -9.54
CA ASN A 36 10.86 2.23 -10.50
C ASN A 36 9.66 1.40 -10.02
N HIS A 37 9.92 0.20 -9.51
CA HIS A 37 8.88 -0.68 -8.94
C HIS A 37 8.17 -0.03 -7.75
N MET A 38 8.92 0.51 -6.80
CA MET A 38 8.34 1.21 -5.65
C MET A 38 7.53 2.43 -6.08
N ALA A 39 8.02 3.24 -7.01
CA ALA A 39 7.28 4.39 -7.52
C ALA A 39 5.94 3.97 -8.17
N GLU A 40 5.93 2.87 -8.92
CA GLU A 40 4.73 2.32 -9.55
C GLU A 40 3.74 1.76 -8.53
N LEU A 41 4.22 1.00 -7.54
CA LEU A 41 3.38 0.48 -6.45
C LEU A 41 2.78 1.59 -5.62
N ILE A 42 3.57 2.58 -5.18
CA ILE A 42 3.07 3.70 -4.38
C ILE A 42 2.06 4.52 -5.18
N ASN A 43 2.32 4.82 -6.45
CA ASN A 43 1.37 5.56 -7.29
C ASN A 43 0.05 4.79 -7.50
N ARG A 44 0.12 3.46 -7.60
CA ARG A 44 -1.06 2.60 -7.78
C ARG A 44 -1.88 2.46 -6.49
N LEU A 45 -1.23 2.14 -5.37
CA LEU A 45 -1.87 1.81 -4.10
C LEU A 45 -2.17 3.05 -3.24
N TYR A 46 -1.28 4.04 -3.25
CA TYR A 46 -1.33 5.25 -2.43
C TYR A 46 -1.14 6.53 -3.27
N PRO A 47 -1.99 6.77 -4.29
CA PRO A 47 -1.81 7.89 -5.23
C PRO A 47 -1.84 9.26 -4.58
N GLU A 48 -2.54 9.44 -3.46
CA GLU A 48 -2.54 10.69 -2.71
C GLU A 48 -1.16 10.98 -2.10
N ALA A 49 -0.55 9.97 -1.47
CA ALA A 49 0.83 10.04 -0.96
C ALA A 49 1.82 10.31 -2.10
N TYR A 50 1.70 9.56 -3.20
CA TYR A 50 2.56 9.72 -4.37
C TYR A 50 2.47 11.13 -4.95
N LYS A 51 1.24 11.64 -5.12
CA LYS A 51 1.01 13.00 -5.65
C LYS A 51 1.61 14.06 -4.74
N TYR A 52 1.38 13.97 -3.43
CA TYR A 52 1.96 14.90 -2.47
C TYR A 52 3.49 14.95 -2.56
N LEU A 53 4.14 13.78 -2.61
CA LEU A 53 5.60 13.68 -2.74
C LEU A 53 6.10 14.14 -4.11
N ALA A 54 5.36 13.84 -5.17
CA ALA A 54 5.64 14.32 -6.52
C ALA A 54 5.65 15.85 -6.59
N ASP A 55 4.63 16.50 -6.01
CA ASP A 55 4.54 17.95 -5.95
C ASP A 55 5.67 18.54 -5.08
N LEU A 56 5.99 17.89 -3.95
CA LEU A 56 7.10 18.28 -3.06
C LEU A 56 8.46 18.29 -3.77
N TYR A 57 8.72 17.30 -4.64
CA TYR A 57 10.00 17.15 -5.34
C TYR A 57 9.96 17.59 -6.81
N ALA A 58 8.95 18.40 -7.21
CA ALA A 58 8.72 18.77 -8.61
C ALA A 58 9.96 19.40 -9.30
N LYS A 59 10.84 20.07 -8.55
CA LYS A 59 12.10 20.65 -9.08
C LYS A 59 13.06 19.60 -9.66
N SER A 60 13.02 18.36 -9.15
CA SER A 60 13.89 17.26 -9.59
C SER A 60 13.36 16.51 -10.81
N LYS A 61 12.14 16.84 -11.28
CA LYS A 61 11.44 16.17 -12.39
C LYS A 61 12.27 15.98 -13.68
N PRO A 62 13.20 16.88 -14.08
CA PRO A 62 14.05 16.66 -15.25
C PRO A 62 14.90 15.39 -15.16
N ASN A 63 15.35 15.00 -13.96
CA ASN A 63 16.01 13.72 -13.73
C ASN A 63 14.98 12.71 -13.19
N ARG A 64 14.39 11.94 -14.10
CA ARG A 64 13.29 11.01 -13.79
C ARG A 64 13.65 9.99 -12.70
N LEU A 65 14.86 9.42 -12.73
CA LEU A 65 15.27 8.41 -11.77
C LEU A 65 15.48 9.02 -10.39
N TYR A 66 16.21 10.13 -10.31
CA TYR A 66 16.45 10.83 -9.05
C TYR A 66 15.16 11.38 -8.44
N TYR A 67 14.25 11.88 -9.27
CA TYR A 67 12.92 12.30 -8.84
C TYR A 67 12.11 11.16 -8.22
N ARG A 68 12.10 9.98 -8.87
CA ARG A 68 11.46 8.78 -8.32
C ARG A 68 12.12 8.35 -7.01
N PHE A 69 13.46 8.34 -6.96
CA PHE A 69 14.23 8.04 -5.76
C PHE A 69 13.81 8.92 -4.57
N LEU A 70 13.68 10.24 -4.74
CA LEU A 70 13.27 11.13 -3.66
C LEU A 70 11.86 10.82 -3.13
N ILE A 71 10.94 10.46 -4.03
CA ILE A 71 9.57 10.06 -3.67
C ILE A 71 9.60 8.76 -2.88
N THR A 72 10.27 7.73 -3.40
CA THR A 72 10.30 6.41 -2.80
C THR A 72 11.07 6.37 -1.50
N ASP A 73 12.26 7.00 -1.42
CA ASP A 73 13.06 7.14 -0.20
C ASP A 73 12.23 7.77 0.93
N ARG A 74 11.53 8.88 0.65
CA ARG A 74 10.68 9.52 1.66
C ARG A 74 9.53 8.63 2.11
N PHE A 75 8.91 7.91 1.18
CA PHE A 75 7.80 7.01 1.50
C PHE A 75 8.27 5.83 2.36
N ILE A 76 9.40 5.21 2.00
CA ILE A 76 10.03 4.10 2.72
C ILE A 76 10.35 4.53 4.16
N ARG A 77 11.08 5.64 4.36
CA ARG A 77 11.40 6.16 5.70
C ARG A 77 10.18 6.38 6.60
N CYS A 78 9.04 6.69 6.00
CA CYS A 78 7.80 6.99 6.69
C CYS A 78 6.96 5.75 7.04
N ASN A 79 7.21 4.60 6.39
CA ASN A 79 6.32 3.44 6.46
C ASN A 79 7.03 2.06 6.47
N MET A 80 8.36 1.98 6.33
CA MET A 80 9.13 0.75 6.08
C MET A 80 10.57 0.95 6.61
N GLY A 81 10.68 1.30 7.89
CA GLY A 81 11.92 1.84 8.46
C GLY A 81 12.33 1.20 9.77
N SER A 82 11.51 0.31 10.32
CA SER A 82 11.60 -0.23 11.68
C SER A 82 12.30 -1.60 11.73
N ASN A 83 12.54 -2.23 10.58
CA ASN A 83 13.13 -3.56 10.45
C ASN A 83 12.37 -4.61 11.27
N ASP A 84 11.05 -4.67 11.11
CA ASP A 84 10.27 -5.74 11.75
C ASP A 84 10.40 -7.03 10.91
N THR A 85 11.17 -8.00 11.41
CA THR A 85 11.48 -9.23 10.66
C THR A 85 10.28 -10.19 10.55
N LEU A 86 9.05 -9.69 10.68
CA LEU A 86 7.82 -10.48 10.67
C LEU A 86 7.29 -10.71 9.25
N SER A 87 7.45 -9.73 8.37
CA SER A 87 7.07 -9.82 6.96
C SER A 87 7.90 -8.86 6.12
N PHE A 88 8.33 -9.30 4.94
CA PHE A 88 8.98 -8.40 3.97
C PHE A 88 8.08 -7.20 3.64
N ASP A 89 8.59 -5.97 3.76
CA ASP A 89 7.90 -4.73 3.41
C ASP A 89 7.25 -4.75 2.01
N VAL A 90 7.92 -5.37 1.04
CA VAL A 90 7.43 -5.55 -0.32
C VAL A 90 7.27 -7.04 -0.56
N ASP A 91 6.07 -7.49 -0.94
CA ASP A 91 5.82 -8.84 -1.44
C ASP A 91 5.09 -8.79 -2.78
N GLY A 92 5.88 -8.78 -3.85
CA GLY A 92 5.45 -8.66 -5.24
C GLY A 92 4.77 -7.32 -5.50
N THR A 93 3.45 -7.29 -5.25
CA THR A 93 2.60 -6.12 -5.45
C THR A 93 1.97 -5.59 -4.17
N ILE A 94 2.24 -6.26 -3.04
CA ILE A 94 1.78 -5.91 -1.71
C ILE A 94 2.84 -5.03 -1.05
N LEU A 95 2.39 -4.00 -0.35
CA LEU A 95 3.23 -3.18 0.53
C LEU A 95 2.73 -3.37 1.96
N HIS A 96 3.56 -3.97 2.80
CA HIS A 96 3.33 -4.11 4.23
C HIS A 96 3.84 -2.84 4.91
N LEU A 97 2.93 -1.92 5.23
CA LEU A 97 3.32 -0.66 5.87
C LEU A 97 3.42 -0.83 7.39
N GLU A 98 4.54 -0.41 7.93
CA GLU A 98 4.84 -0.34 9.35
C GLU A 98 4.41 1.01 9.96
N LYS A 99 4.27 1.01 11.28
CA LYS A 99 4.16 2.24 12.07
C LYS A 99 5.54 2.65 12.61
N VAL A 100 6.35 3.26 11.74
CA VAL A 100 7.70 3.72 12.12
C VAL A 100 7.70 4.72 13.28
N ASN A 101 8.76 4.66 14.10
CA ASN A 101 9.02 5.58 15.20
C ASN A 101 9.47 6.96 14.69
N CYS A 102 8.50 7.74 14.20
CA CYS A 102 8.75 9.10 13.72
C CYS A 102 8.66 10.12 14.87
N PRO A 103 9.71 10.91 15.15
CA PRO A 103 9.68 11.93 16.21
C PRO A 103 8.74 13.10 15.90
N LEU A 104 8.32 13.25 14.63
CA LEU A 104 7.40 14.31 14.20
C LEU A 104 5.92 13.89 14.25
N ARG A 105 5.60 12.72 14.80
CA ARG A 105 4.22 12.25 14.95
C ARG A 105 3.38 13.25 15.75
N GLY A 106 2.19 13.58 15.28
CA GLY A 106 1.28 14.58 15.84
C GLY A 106 1.49 16.01 15.33
N ILE A 107 2.66 16.33 14.75
CA ILE A 107 3.01 17.68 14.28
C ILE A 107 3.47 17.74 12.81
N CYS A 108 3.71 16.58 12.20
CA CYS A 108 4.21 16.50 10.84
C CYS A 108 3.11 16.93 9.85
N PRO A 109 3.36 17.90 8.95
CA PRO A 109 2.38 18.33 7.96
C PRO A 109 2.07 17.25 6.89
N ARG A 110 2.79 16.13 6.93
CA ARG A 110 2.66 15.00 6.00
C ARG A 110 1.97 13.79 6.63
N GLU A 111 1.61 13.89 7.92
CA GLU A 111 0.94 12.80 8.61
C GLU A 111 -0.45 12.55 8.06
N ASN A 112 -0.84 11.27 7.95
CA ASN A 112 -2.06 10.79 7.28
C ASN A 112 -2.11 11.06 5.77
N ILE A 113 -1.05 11.62 5.18
CA ILE A 113 -0.88 11.78 3.73
C ILE A 113 0.21 10.83 3.24
N VAL A 114 1.43 10.94 3.77
CA VAL A 114 2.59 10.12 3.38
C VAL A 114 2.78 8.93 4.32
N CYS A 115 2.73 9.18 5.62
CA CYS A 115 2.73 8.11 6.63
C CYS A 115 1.30 7.80 7.06
N SER A 116 1.03 6.53 7.35
CA SER A 116 -0.34 6.02 7.54
C SER A 116 -1.29 6.40 6.39
N PRO A 117 -0.88 6.24 5.11
CA PRO A 117 -1.69 6.63 3.98
C PRO A 117 -2.91 5.71 3.83
N LYS A 118 -4.00 6.26 3.27
CA LYS A 118 -5.17 5.45 2.93
C LYS A 118 -4.97 4.82 1.55
N GLN A 119 -5.06 3.49 1.51
CA GLN A 119 -5.01 2.75 0.27
C GLN A 119 -6.20 3.11 -0.62
N LYS A 120 -5.93 3.38 -1.91
CA LYS A 120 -6.99 3.67 -2.87
C LYS A 120 -7.80 2.41 -3.12
N THR A 121 -9.10 2.51 -2.86
CA THR A 121 -10.05 1.43 -3.09
C THR A 121 -11.28 1.96 -3.84
N PRO A 122 -11.86 1.16 -4.76
CA PRO A 122 -13.09 1.54 -5.41
C PRO A 122 -14.32 1.24 -4.53
N PHE A 123 -14.14 0.65 -3.34
CA PHE A 123 -15.20 0.36 -2.38
C PHE A 123 -15.44 1.53 -1.43
N PHE A 124 -16.70 1.80 -1.08
CA PHE A 124 -16.99 2.73 0.02
C PHE A 124 -16.61 2.10 1.37
N PRO A 125 -16.39 2.88 2.44
CA PRO A 125 -15.93 2.34 3.73
C PRO A 125 -16.78 1.18 4.27
N LYS A 126 -18.12 1.31 4.23
CA LYS A 126 -19.06 0.26 4.68
C LYS A 126 -19.18 -0.93 3.72
N GLU A 127 -18.70 -0.78 2.49
CA GLU A 127 -18.65 -1.81 1.45
C GLU A 127 -17.33 -2.58 1.49
N LEU A 128 -16.24 -1.90 1.82
CA LEU A 128 -14.90 -2.48 1.88
C LEU A 128 -14.84 -3.69 2.82
N GLU A 129 -15.40 -3.56 4.03
CA GLU A 129 -15.44 -4.69 4.98
C GLU A 129 -16.23 -5.89 4.44
N VAL A 130 -17.32 -5.63 3.72
CA VAL A 130 -18.11 -6.69 3.07
C VAL A 130 -17.31 -7.36 1.96
N ALA A 131 -16.62 -6.56 1.13
CA ALA A 131 -15.79 -7.07 0.05
C ALA A 131 -14.62 -7.91 0.58
N LYS A 132 -13.95 -7.48 1.66
CA LYS A 132 -12.87 -8.22 2.32
C LYS A 132 -13.33 -9.59 2.82
N PHE A 133 -14.40 -9.65 3.62
CA PHE A 133 -14.92 -10.94 4.08
C PHE A 133 -15.43 -11.82 2.93
N PHE A 134 -16.04 -11.22 1.90
CA PHE A 134 -16.46 -11.98 0.74
C PHE A 134 -15.29 -12.60 -0.03
N ALA A 135 -14.17 -11.87 -0.18
CA ALA A 135 -12.94 -12.39 -0.79
C ALA A 135 -12.28 -13.51 0.03
N GLN A 136 -12.45 -13.49 1.36
CA GLN A 136 -12.01 -14.58 2.25
C GLN A 136 -12.92 -15.84 2.17
N GLY A 137 -13.95 -15.84 1.33
CA GLY A 137 -14.83 -16.99 1.11
C GLY A 137 -16.07 -17.04 2.00
N TYR A 138 -16.29 -16.05 2.87
CA TYR A 138 -17.49 -16.02 3.71
C TYR A 138 -18.76 -15.80 2.88
N VAL A 139 -19.82 -16.52 3.23
CA VAL A 139 -21.14 -16.33 2.61
C VAL A 139 -21.89 -15.15 3.23
N ALA A 140 -22.86 -14.58 2.51
CA ALA A 140 -23.59 -13.38 2.95
C ALA A 140 -24.20 -13.47 4.37
N ARG A 141 -24.58 -14.68 4.82
CA ARG A 141 -25.09 -14.92 6.18
C ARG A 141 -23.99 -14.75 7.24
N GLU A 142 -22.80 -15.25 6.98
CA GLU A 142 -21.66 -15.18 7.91
C GLU A 142 -21.11 -13.75 8.00
N ILE A 143 -21.00 -13.09 6.83
CA ILE A 143 -20.62 -11.67 6.77
C ILE A 143 -21.62 -10.81 7.56
N ALA A 144 -22.92 -11.08 7.39
CA ALA A 144 -23.97 -10.39 8.11
C ALA A 144 -23.83 -10.53 9.63
N GLN A 145 -23.54 -11.75 10.12
CA GLN A 145 -23.29 -12.01 11.54
C GLN A 145 -22.04 -11.26 12.05
N LYS A 146 -20.93 -11.32 11.31
CA LYS A 146 -19.67 -10.64 11.69
C LYS A 146 -19.79 -9.12 11.75
N LEU A 147 -20.60 -8.55 10.85
CA LEU A 147 -20.75 -7.09 10.73
C LEU A 147 -22.00 -6.54 11.43
N GLY A 148 -22.78 -7.37 12.13
CA GLY A 148 -24.03 -6.95 12.77
C GLY A 148 -25.07 -6.39 11.78
N LYS A 149 -25.14 -6.96 10.57
CA LYS A 149 -26.05 -6.53 9.49
C LYS A 149 -27.08 -7.61 9.17
N SER A 150 -28.13 -7.28 8.43
CA SER A 150 -29.02 -8.30 7.86
C SER A 150 -28.38 -8.97 6.63
N LYS A 151 -28.67 -10.27 6.40
CA LYS A 151 -28.26 -11.00 5.18
C LYS A 151 -28.69 -10.26 3.91
N ASN A 152 -29.89 -9.68 3.91
CA ASN A 152 -30.43 -8.93 2.77
C ASN A 152 -29.63 -7.67 2.49
N THR A 153 -29.17 -6.97 3.53
CA THR A 153 -28.29 -5.80 3.41
C THR A 153 -26.97 -6.20 2.75
N VAL A 154 -26.31 -7.27 3.20
CA VAL A 154 -25.04 -7.75 2.62
C VAL A 154 -25.23 -8.14 1.15
N ALA A 155 -26.27 -8.90 0.83
CA ALA A 155 -26.58 -9.28 -0.55
C ALA A 155 -26.88 -8.08 -1.45
N ALA A 156 -27.55 -7.05 -0.92
CA ALA A 156 -27.77 -5.80 -1.63
C ALA A 156 -26.46 -5.01 -1.84
N GLN A 157 -25.58 -4.96 -0.84
CA GLN A 157 -24.26 -4.31 -0.96
C GLN A 157 -23.41 -4.99 -2.04
N LEU A 158 -23.32 -6.32 -2.06
CA LEU A 158 -22.60 -7.07 -3.11
C LEU A 158 -23.14 -6.75 -4.51
N ARG A 159 -24.46 -6.77 -4.70
CA ARG A 159 -25.08 -6.43 -6.00
C ARG A 159 -24.82 -4.98 -6.42
N LYS A 160 -24.93 -4.04 -5.47
CA LYS A 160 -24.68 -2.60 -5.73
C LYS A 160 -23.22 -2.36 -6.12
N MET A 161 -22.27 -2.98 -5.41
CA MET A 161 -20.84 -2.95 -5.77
C MET A 161 -20.61 -3.49 -7.17
N THR A 162 -21.10 -4.70 -7.49
CA THR A 162 -20.96 -5.32 -8.82
C THR A 162 -21.46 -4.38 -9.92
N LYS A 163 -22.66 -3.82 -9.77
CA LYS A 163 -23.23 -2.90 -10.76
C LYS A 163 -22.41 -1.61 -10.88
N ARG A 164 -22.05 -0.99 -9.75
CA ARG A 164 -21.31 0.28 -9.71
C ARG A 164 -19.92 0.15 -10.32
N LEU A 165 -19.28 -1.00 -10.14
CA LEU A 165 -17.94 -1.31 -10.65
C LEU A 165 -17.94 -1.89 -12.07
N GLY A 166 -19.11 -2.06 -12.70
CA GLY A 166 -19.21 -2.62 -14.05
C GLY A 166 -18.79 -4.09 -14.16
N LEU A 167 -18.88 -4.83 -13.06
CA LEU A 167 -18.45 -6.24 -12.97
C LEU A 167 -19.52 -7.18 -13.54
N LYS A 168 -19.09 -8.30 -14.14
CA LYS A 168 -20.01 -9.30 -14.71
C LYS A 168 -20.67 -10.16 -13.64
N SER A 169 -19.96 -10.41 -12.54
CA SER A 169 -20.43 -11.24 -11.43
C SER A 169 -20.02 -10.65 -10.08
N THR A 170 -20.78 -11.00 -9.02
CA THR A 170 -20.35 -10.71 -7.64
C THR A 170 -19.03 -11.36 -7.31
N ARG A 171 -18.71 -12.52 -7.91
CA ARG A 171 -17.39 -13.18 -7.74
C ARG A 171 -16.23 -12.34 -8.25
N ASP A 172 -16.45 -11.44 -9.22
CA ASP A 172 -15.37 -10.57 -9.70
C ASP A 172 -14.94 -9.54 -8.63
N ILE A 173 -15.74 -9.30 -7.59
CA ILE A 173 -15.32 -8.49 -6.42
C ILE A 173 -14.09 -9.11 -5.77
N ILE A 174 -14.00 -10.44 -5.72
CA ILE A 174 -12.86 -11.18 -5.15
C ILE A 174 -11.58 -10.83 -5.91
N LYS A 175 -11.65 -10.80 -7.25
CA LYS A 175 -10.51 -10.39 -8.10
C LYS A 175 -10.07 -8.96 -7.81
N VAL A 176 -11.01 -8.02 -7.71
CA VAL A 176 -10.71 -6.61 -7.41
C VAL A 176 -10.04 -6.47 -6.03
N VAL A 177 -10.51 -7.21 -5.03
CA VAL A 177 -9.92 -7.22 -3.69
C VAL A 177 -8.49 -7.77 -3.73
N HIS A 178 -8.24 -8.87 -4.45
CA HIS A 178 -6.90 -9.43 -4.60
C HIS A 178 -5.96 -8.54 -5.42
N GLU A 179 -6.40 -7.96 -6.54
CA GLU A 179 -5.56 -7.08 -7.38
C GLU A 179 -5.09 -5.83 -6.63
N LEU A 180 -5.94 -5.34 -5.72
CA LEU A 180 -5.66 -4.20 -4.88
C LEU A 180 -5.04 -4.59 -3.54
N ASN A 181 -4.91 -5.87 -3.19
CA ASN A 181 -4.41 -6.35 -1.91
C ASN A 181 -5.14 -5.71 -0.71
N LEU A 182 -6.47 -5.78 -0.72
CA LEU A 182 -7.36 -5.20 0.30
C LEU A 182 -7.76 -6.19 1.39
#